data_AF-A0A971HXJ8-F1
#
_entry.id   AF-A0A971HXJ8-F1
#
_cell.length_a   1.000
_cell.length_b   1.000
_cell.length_c   1.000
_cell.angle_alpha   90.00
_cell.angle_beta   90.00
_cell.angle_gamma   90.00
#
_symmetry.space_group_name_H-M   'P 1'
#
loop_
_entity.id
_entity.type
_entity.pdbx_description
1 polymer ?
#
loop_
_entity_poly.entity_id
_entity_poly.type
_entity_poly.pdbx_seq_one_letter_code
_entity_poly.pdbx_strand_id
1 'polypeptide(L)'
;MAFGGYKYFVKNQNKKNILAKSEEIKKFYSDIKKFSDPQQFWCVVLNSALRPLNVREPFELDKIKARIKKLKETLEFDYVIANNTNQIVEDSGIVKDKNDWRLVVSTIFKAFRSSKSDFSLTELRTCGKILGPQLNFDHLDKSHGKDDLYLVWPDSSFKKPIFWVAINGKYLIFVFIDYKNFYNKTGVRGYLNEYWKGDKDVNFVMFDEKDEPDAENVSLELINSLKEYREIKTQNIETENYYVFPMYIRPDITLLGYISKNREQNTKSYIIFAFLLALLTIYAVCFARYAWRVYIDKKPDKVSIKLKLRFLFFFANALPILVLLFIGLDYLAQKRADLLREKRDLGIEFIQDLDEKMELRYAKKLVQKEKARQV
;
A
#
# COMPACT_ATOMS: atom_id res chain seq x y z
N MET A 1 28.53 10.69 -32.10
CA MET A 1 28.20 9.39 -31.44
C MET A 1 28.10 9.49 -29.92
N ALA A 2 29.05 10.12 -29.19
CA ALA A 2 29.04 10.20 -27.72
C ALA A 2 27.75 10.81 -27.10
N PHE A 3 27.20 11.86 -27.70
CA PHE A 3 25.93 12.48 -27.25
C PHE A 3 24.70 11.56 -27.42
N GLY A 4 24.70 10.67 -28.41
CA GLY A 4 23.62 9.70 -28.63
C GLY A 4 23.67 8.57 -27.59
N GLY A 5 24.87 8.07 -27.29
CA GLY A 5 25.09 7.07 -26.24
C GLY A 5 24.71 7.59 -24.84
N TYR A 6 25.02 8.86 -24.53
CA TYR A 6 24.62 9.49 -23.27
C TYR A 6 23.10 9.63 -23.13
N LYS A 7 22.41 10.15 -24.17
CA LYS A 7 20.94 10.24 -24.16
C LYS A 7 20.28 8.87 -23.97
N TYR A 8 20.83 7.83 -24.60
CA TYR A 8 20.36 6.45 -24.43
C TYR A 8 20.61 5.91 -23.01
N PHE A 9 21.79 6.17 -22.44
CA PHE A 9 22.13 5.76 -21.08
C PHE A 9 21.25 6.44 -20.02
N VAL A 10 21.05 7.77 -20.12
CA VAL A 10 20.18 8.53 -19.22
C VAL A 10 18.73 8.06 -19.34
N LYS A 11 18.24 7.84 -20.56
CA LYS A 11 16.89 7.30 -20.78
C LYS A 11 16.71 5.92 -20.15
N ASN A 12 17.73 5.05 -20.25
CA ASN A 12 17.70 3.72 -19.64
C ASN A 12 17.83 3.74 -18.11
N GLN A 13 18.64 4.63 -17.54
CA GLN A 13 18.70 4.83 -16.08
C GLN A 13 17.36 5.33 -15.54
N ASN A 14 16.77 6.34 -16.18
CA ASN A 14 15.47 6.88 -15.77
C ASN A 14 14.39 5.80 -15.85
N LYS A 15 14.36 5.00 -16.92
CA LYS A 15 13.44 3.86 -17.05
C LYS A 15 13.64 2.80 -15.95
N LYS A 16 14.88 2.53 -15.54
CA LYS A 16 15.16 1.62 -14.42
C LYS A 16 14.69 2.20 -13.08
N ASN A 17 14.94 3.48 -12.83
CA ASN A 17 14.51 4.17 -11.61
C ASN A 17 12.97 4.21 -11.50
N ILE A 18 12.28 4.56 -12.59
CA ILE A 18 10.81 4.56 -12.64
C ILE A 18 10.26 3.16 -12.39
N LEU A 19 10.87 2.11 -12.97
CA LEU A 19 10.43 0.74 -12.72
C LEU A 19 10.58 0.35 -11.25
N ALA A 20 11.74 0.62 -10.64
CA ALA A 20 11.98 0.33 -9.22
C ALA A 20 10.98 1.08 -8.32
N LYS A 21 10.74 2.37 -8.59
CA LYS A 21 9.74 3.18 -7.88
C LYS A 21 8.32 2.67 -8.11
N SER A 22 7.99 2.16 -9.31
CA SER A 22 6.68 1.54 -9.58
C SER A 22 6.48 0.23 -8.81
N GLU A 23 7.54 -0.56 -8.59
CA GLU A 23 7.49 -1.75 -7.75
C GLU A 23 7.27 -1.38 -6.27
N GLU A 24 7.91 -0.31 -5.79
CA GLU A 24 7.66 0.22 -4.45
C GLU A 24 6.19 0.66 -4.29
N ILE A 25 5.64 1.38 -5.26
CA ILE A 25 4.23 1.80 -5.29
C ILE A 25 3.29 0.58 -5.26
N LYS A 26 3.56 -0.44 -6.08
CA LYS A 26 2.75 -1.66 -6.12
C LYS A 26 2.78 -2.42 -4.78
N LYS A 27 3.95 -2.50 -4.15
CA LYS A 27 4.08 -3.11 -2.82
C LYS A 27 3.27 -2.32 -1.78
N PHE A 28 3.37 -1.00 -1.80
CA PHE A 28 2.56 -0.12 -0.96
C PHE A 28 1.06 -0.35 -1.16
N TYR A 29 0.60 -0.49 -2.40
CA TYR A 29 -0.81 -0.79 -2.68
C TYR A 29 -1.25 -2.16 -2.16
N SER A 30 -0.38 -3.17 -2.21
CA SER A 30 -0.70 -4.47 -1.63
C SER A 30 -0.87 -4.39 -0.10
N ASP A 31 -0.10 -3.54 0.57
CA ASP A 31 -0.18 -3.38 2.02
C ASP A 31 -1.36 -2.49 2.42
N ILE A 32 -1.62 -1.38 1.71
CA ILE A 32 -2.77 -0.52 2.00
C ILE A 32 -4.11 -1.23 1.75
N LYS A 33 -4.15 -2.20 0.82
CA LYS A 33 -5.35 -3.01 0.57
C LYS A 33 -5.75 -3.87 1.78
N LYS A 34 -4.82 -4.17 2.70
CA LYS A 34 -5.17 -4.83 3.98
C LYS A 34 -5.87 -3.87 4.94
N PHE A 35 -5.50 -2.59 4.89
CA PHE A 35 -6.09 -1.53 5.69
C PHE A 35 -7.28 -0.84 5.02
N SER A 36 -7.61 -1.25 3.78
CA SER A 36 -8.75 -0.66 3.09
C SER A 36 -10.04 -1.07 3.78
N ASP A 37 -10.24 -2.37 4.05
CA ASP A 37 -11.39 -2.90 4.77
C ASP A 37 -11.57 -2.20 6.14
N PRO A 38 -12.67 -1.44 6.38
CA PRO A 38 -12.81 -0.68 7.61
C PRO A 38 -13.01 -1.63 8.79
N GLN A 39 -13.61 -2.80 8.56
CA GLN A 39 -13.85 -3.77 9.61
C GLN A 39 -12.52 -4.31 10.12
N GLN A 40 -11.62 -4.69 9.22
CA GLN A 40 -10.28 -5.10 9.58
C GLN A 40 -9.49 -3.96 10.22
N PHE A 41 -9.57 -2.74 9.68
CA PHE A 41 -8.91 -1.57 10.26
C PHE A 41 -9.32 -1.36 11.71
N TRP A 42 -10.62 -1.25 11.99
CA TRP A 42 -11.14 -1.03 13.35
C TRP A 42 -10.76 -2.18 14.28
N CYS A 43 -10.90 -3.43 13.85
CA CYS A 43 -10.49 -4.58 14.66
C CYS A 43 -8.99 -4.57 14.97
N VAL A 44 -8.11 -4.28 14.00
CA VAL A 44 -6.65 -4.25 14.19
C VAL A 44 -6.24 -3.11 15.11
N VAL A 45 -6.80 -1.90 14.92
CA VAL A 45 -6.50 -0.74 15.77
C VAL A 45 -6.98 -0.97 17.19
N LEU A 46 -8.21 -1.47 17.37
CA LEU A 46 -8.76 -1.72 18.71
C LEU A 46 -8.05 -2.88 19.40
N ASN A 47 -7.73 -3.96 18.69
CA ASN A 47 -6.97 -5.06 19.27
C ASN A 47 -5.55 -4.66 19.66
N SER A 48 -4.83 -3.89 18.81
CA SER A 48 -3.47 -3.46 19.12
C SER A 48 -3.40 -2.46 20.28
N ALA A 49 -4.40 -1.58 20.40
CA ALA A 49 -4.44 -0.60 21.47
C ALA A 49 -5.01 -1.16 22.79
N LEU A 50 -6.10 -1.91 22.72
CA LEU A 50 -6.89 -2.28 23.90
C LEU A 50 -6.59 -3.67 24.44
N ARG A 51 -5.93 -4.56 23.67
CA ARG A 51 -5.36 -5.80 24.23
C ARG A 51 -3.89 -5.59 24.64
N PRO A 52 -3.42 -6.28 25.67
CA PRO A 52 -2.02 -6.25 26.03
C PRO A 52 -1.21 -7.05 25.02
N LEU A 53 -0.02 -6.56 24.69
CA LEU A 53 0.94 -7.32 23.88
C LEU A 53 1.50 -8.54 24.65
N ASN A 54 1.45 -8.51 25.99
CA ASN A 54 1.97 -9.56 26.86
C ASN A 54 0.92 -10.00 27.90
N VAL A 55 0.68 -11.31 28.00
CA VAL A 55 -0.25 -11.95 28.95
C VAL A 55 0.13 -11.70 30.43
N ARG A 56 1.35 -11.19 30.69
CA ARG A 56 1.93 -11.02 32.03
C ARG A 56 1.83 -9.60 32.61
N GLU A 57 1.36 -8.60 31.86
CA GLU A 57 1.17 -7.26 32.42
C GLU A 57 -0.07 -7.21 33.32
N PRO A 58 0.03 -6.71 34.56
CA PRO A 58 -1.14 -6.51 35.40
C PRO A 58 -2.08 -5.50 34.75
N PHE A 59 -3.34 -5.91 34.61
CA PHE A 59 -4.40 -5.10 34.00
C PHE A 59 -4.79 -3.93 34.90
N GLU A 60 -4.15 -2.78 34.66
CA GLU A 60 -4.53 -1.52 35.28
C GLU A 60 -5.61 -0.83 34.46
N LEU A 61 -6.76 -0.60 35.09
CA LEU A 61 -7.88 0.12 34.53
C LEU A 61 -7.47 1.50 33.98
N ASP A 62 -6.58 2.20 34.69
CA ASP A 62 -6.12 3.54 34.30
C ASP A 62 -5.35 3.53 32.96
N LYS A 63 -4.59 2.46 32.67
CA LYS A 63 -3.91 2.29 31.38
C LYS A 63 -4.92 2.09 30.25
N ILE A 64 -5.99 1.32 30.47
CA ILE A 64 -7.05 1.10 29.47
C ILE A 64 -7.77 2.43 29.18
N LYS A 65 -8.14 3.15 30.24
CA LYS A 65 -8.77 4.48 30.13
C LYS A 65 -7.91 5.47 29.35
N ALA A 66 -6.61 5.54 29.65
CA ALA A 66 -5.67 6.40 28.94
C ALA A 66 -5.56 6.05 27.45
N ARG A 67 -5.51 4.76 27.11
CA ARG A 67 -5.45 4.30 25.70
C ARG A 67 -6.74 4.61 24.94
N ILE A 68 -7.90 4.38 25.55
CA ILE A 68 -9.21 4.72 24.95
C ILE A 68 -9.30 6.22 24.73
N LYS A 69 -8.91 7.04 25.70
CA LYS A 69 -8.92 8.50 25.57
C LYS A 69 -8.05 8.98 24.42
N LYS A 70 -6.82 8.45 24.31
CA LYS A 70 -5.91 8.74 23.18
C LYS A 70 -6.51 8.32 21.83
N LEU A 71 -7.17 7.16 21.76
CA LEU A 71 -7.85 6.75 20.54
C LEU A 71 -9.00 7.69 20.19
N LYS A 72 -9.77 8.15 21.20
CA LYS A 72 -10.91 9.06 21.01
C LYS A 72 -10.50 10.44 20.47
N GLU A 73 -9.25 10.85 20.66
CA GLU A 73 -8.70 12.07 20.05
C GLU A 73 -8.54 11.95 18.52
N THR A 74 -8.36 10.73 18.01
CA THR A 74 -8.11 10.48 16.58
C THR A 74 -9.32 9.86 15.87
N LEU A 75 -10.13 9.11 16.62
CA LEU A 75 -11.24 8.32 16.11
C LEU A 75 -12.51 8.64 16.89
N GLU A 76 -13.59 8.91 16.17
CA GLU A 76 -14.89 9.18 16.77
C GLU A 76 -15.65 7.90 17.03
N PHE A 77 -15.76 7.51 18.30
CA PHE A 77 -16.53 6.36 18.75
C PHE A 77 -17.02 6.56 20.19
N ASP A 78 -18.06 5.80 20.54
CA ASP A 78 -18.56 5.68 21.90
C ASP A 78 -18.03 4.40 22.54
N TYR A 79 -17.91 4.39 23.86
CA TYR A 79 -17.42 3.23 24.60
C TYR A 79 -18.13 3.04 25.93
N VAL A 80 -18.10 1.79 26.40
CA VAL A 80 -18.54 1.37 27.74
C VAL A 80 -17.55 0.35 28.28
N ILE A 81 -17.07 0.57 29.50
CA ILE A 81 -16.21 -0.36 30.24
C ILE A 81 -16.99 -0.87 31.43
N ALA A 82 -17.13 -2.18 31.52
CA ALA A 82 -17.77 -2.85 32.66
C ALA A 82 -16.80 -3.81 33.36
N ASN A 83 -17.00 -4.04 34.65
CA ASN A 83 -16.23 -5.01 35.41
C ASN A 83 -16.91 -6.39 35.45
N ASN A 84 -16.22 -7.38 36.01
CA ASN A 84 -16.72 -8.73 36.21
C ASN A 84 -17.86 -8.85 37.25
N THR A 85 -18.19 -7.78 37.98
CA THR A 85 -19.39 -7.69 38.84
C THR A 85 -20.60 -7.08 38.10
N ASN A 86 -20.48 -6.96 36.77
CA ASN A 86 -21.45 -6.40 35.83
C ASN A 86 -21.73 -4.91 36.02
N GLN A 87 -20.94 -4.19 36.81
CA GLN A 87 -21.07 -2.76 37.01
C GLN A 87 -20.31 -2.01 35.91
N ILE A 88 -20.92 -0.93 35.42
CA ILE A 88 -20.27 0.00 34.50
C ILE A 88 -19.29 0.84 35.29
N VAL A 89 -18.03 0.80 34.88
CA VAL A 89 -16.90 1.50 35.49
C VAL A 89 -16.69 2.86 34.82
N GLU A 90 -16.90 2.92 33.51
CA GLU A 90 -16.80 4.14 32.72
C GLU A 90 -17.63 4.03 31.45
N ASP A 91 -18.20 5.13 31.02
CA ASP A 91 -18.89 5.23 29.75
C ASP A 91 -18.72 6.61 29.14
N SER A 92 -18.96 6.67 27.83
CA SER A 92 -18.91 7.88 27.01
C SER A 92 -20.16 8.77 27.10
N GLY A 93 -21.12 8.44 27.98
CA GLY A 93 -22.41 9.13 28.11
C GLY A 93 -23.59 8.40 27.47
N ILE A 94 -23.38 7.17 26.96
CA ILE A 94 -24.44 6.40 26.28
C ILE A 94 -25.35 5.62 27.24
N VAL A 95 -24.92 5.45 28.49
CA VAL A 95 -25.63 4.64 29.48
C VAL A 95 -26.78 5.44 30.07
N LYS A 96 -28.00 5.16 29.62
CA LYS A 96 -29.24 5.76 30.16
C LYS A 96 -29.80 4.97 31.35
N ASP A 97 -29.88 3.65 31.23
CA ASP A 97 -30.43 2.76 32.27
C ASP A 97 -29.37 1.78 32.76
N LYS A 98 -28.89 1.99 33.99
CA LYS A 98 -27.85 1.14 34.60
C LYS A 98 -28.32 -0.29 34.84
N ASN A 99 -29.61 -0.53 35.11
CA ASN A 99 -30.13 -1.87 35.37
C ASN A 99 -30.19 -2.70 34.09
N ASP A 100 -30.72 -2.12 33.01
CA ASP A 100 -30.73 -2.78 31.70
C ASP A 100 -29.29 -3.10 31.24
N TRP A 101 -28.34 -2.17 31.44
CA TRP A 101 -26.93 -2.39 31.10
C TRP A 101 -26.24 -3.47 31.95
N ARG A 102 -26.55 -3.56 33.26
CA ARG A 102 -26.04 -4.66 34.10
C ARG A 102 -26.47 -6.01 33.56
N LEU A 103 -27.71 -6.13 33.08
CA LEU A 103 -28.21 -7.35 32.46
C LEU A 103 -27.43 -7.64 31.16
N VAL A 104 -27.30 -6.66 30.25
CA VAL A 104 -26.53 -6.81 29.00
C VAL A 104 -25.10 -7.28 29.26
N VAL A 105 -24.39 -6.63 30.19
CA VAL A 105 -23.01 -7.00 30.54
C VAL A 105 -22.95 -8.44 31.05
N SER A 106 -23.88 -8.84 31.92
CA SER A 106 -23.95 -10.21 32.45
C SER A 106 -24.20 -11.25 31.35
N THR A 107 -25.08 -10.93 30.39
CA THR A 107 -25.41 -11.80 29.26
C THR A 107 -24.23 -11.95 28.31
N ILE A 108 -23.50 -10.86 28.03
CA ILE A 108 -22.32 -10.90 27.17
C ILE A 108 -21.16 -11.65 27.84
N PHE A 109 -20.94 -11.48 29.15
CA PHE A 109 -19.99 -12.32 29.89
C PHE A 109 -20.35 -13.81 29.83
N LYS A 110 -21.65 -14.14 29.91
CA LYS A 110 -22.15 -15.52 29.79
C LYS A 110 -21.88 -16.07 28.38
N ALA A 111 -22.16 -15.28 27.33
CA ALA A 111 -21.87 -15.64 25.95
C ALA A 111 -20.38 -15.92 25.69
N PHE A 112 -19.49 -15.10 26.27
CA PHE A 112 -18.05 -15.32 26.15
C PHE A 112 -17.53 -16.58 26.85
N ARG A 113 -18.20 -17.02 27.91
CA ARG A 113 -17.81 -18.26 28.63
C ARG A 113 -18.30 -19.52 27.91
N SER A 114 -19.42 -19.44 27.21
CA SER A 114 -19.99 -20.55 26.44
C SER A 114 -20.87 -20.04 25.32
N SER A 115 -20.54 -20.42 24.08
CA SER A 115 -21.37 -20.13 22.89
C SER A 115 -22.72 -20.86 22.92
N LYS A 116 -22.83 -21.97 23.67
CA LYS A 116 -24.07 -22.75 23.84
C LYS A 116 -24.89 -22.34 25.07
N SER A 117 -24.75 -21.10 25.52
CA SER A 117 -25.47 -20.61 26.69
C SER A 117 -26.96 -20.44 26.38
N ASP A 118 -27.84 -21.04 27.19
CA ASP A 118 -29.27 -20.76 27.10
C ASP A 118 -29.57 -19.36 27.64
N PHE A 119 -30.07 -18.47 26.78
CA PHE A 119 -30.47 -17.11 27.14
C PHE A 119 -31.98 -17.03 27.37
N SER A 120 -32.37 -16.40 28.47
CA SER A 120 -33.77 -16.10 28.75
C SER A 120 -34.32 -15.05 27.79
N LEU A 121 -35.64 -15.06 27.59
CA LEU A 121 -36.33 -14.08 26.74
C LEU A 121 -36.12 -12.63 27.20
N THR A 122 -35.96 -12.40 28.50
CA THR A 122 -35.69 -11.08 29.08
C THR A 122 -34.27 -10.60 28.72
N GLU A 123 -33.26 -11.47 28.85
CA GLU A 123 -31.89 -11.18 28.42
C GLU A 123 -31.84 -10.81 26.93
N LEU A 124 -32.45 -11.64 26.07
CA LEU A 124 -32.48 -11.41 24.63
C LEU A 124 -33.18 -10.10 24.26
N ARG A 125 -34.32 -9.78 24.90
CA ARG A 125 -35.05 -8.52 24.66
C ARG A 125 -34.24 -7.30 25.10
N THR A 126 -33.58 -7.36 26.25
CA THR A 126 -32.78 -6.24 26.75
C THR A 126 -31.52 -6.02 25.90
N CYS A 127 -30.83 -7.10 25.52
CA CYS A 127 -29.73 -7.04 24.54
C CYS A 127 -30.21 -6.47 23.19
N GLY A 128 -31.37 -6.93 22.71
CA GLY A 128 -31.99 -6.44 21.47
C GLY A 128 -32.32 -4.95 21.50
N LYS A 129 -32.84 -4.46 22.63
CA LYS A 129 -33.18 -3.05 22.86
C LYS A 129 -31.95 -2.15 22.89
N ILE A 130 -30.87 -2.58 23.57
CA ILE A 130 -29.66 -1.77 23.75
C ILE A 130 -28.73 -1.90 22.54
N LEU A 131 -28.22 -3.11 22.28
CA LEU A 131 -27.18 -3.38 21.28
C LEU A 131 -27.77 -3.48 19.87
N GLY A 132 -28.90 -4.16 19.72
CA GLY A 132 -29.66 -4.21 18.48
C GLY A 132 -30.37 -5.56 18.26
N PRO A 133 -31.46 -5.57 17.48
CA PRO A 133 -32.43 -6.66 17.43
C PRO A 133 -31.90 -7.96 16.79
N GLN A 134 -30.82 -7.89 16.02
CA GLN A 134 -30.23 -9.01 15.26
C GLN A 134 -28.87 -9.43 15.82
N LEU A 135 -28.65 -9.23 17.12
CA LEU A 135 -27.42 -9.63 17.79
C LEU A 135 -27.17 -11.13 17.64
N ASN A 136 -26.05 -11.49 17.01
CA ASN A 136 -25.56 -12.86 16.98
C ASN A 136 -24.43 -13.04 18.00
N PHE A 137 -24.68 -13.84 19.04
CA PHE A 137 -23.72 -14.11 20.10
C PHE A 137 -22.51 -14.93 19.63
N ASP A 138 -22.66 -15.74 18.57
CA ASP A 138 -21.57 -16.53 17.97
C ASP A 138 -20.55 -15.69 17.22
N HIS A 139 -20.80 -14.38 17.07
CA HIS A 139 -19.90 -13.45 16.39
C HIS A 139 -19.13 -12.55 17.35
N LEU A 140 -19.36 -12.67 18.67
CA LEU A 140 -18.72 -11.82 19.67
C LEU A 140 -17.20 -12.07 19.79
N ASP A 141 -16.77 -13.31 19.57
CA ASP A 141 -15.36 -13.72 19.60
C ASP A 141 -14.60 -13.31 18.33
N LYS A 142 -15.29 -13.21 17.18
CA LYS A 142 -14.71 -12.77 15.89
C LYS A 142 -14.11 -11.37 15.93
N SER A 143 -14.53 -10.51 16.86
CA SER A 143 -13.95 -9.16 17.02
C SER A 143 -12.48 -9.17 17.47
N HIS A 144 -12.01 -10.29 18.05
CA HIS A 144 -10.66 -10.42 18.59
C HIS A 144 -10.04 -11.81 18.37
N GLY A 145 -10.62 -12.59 17.46
CA GLY A 145 -10.09 -13.89 17.01
C GLY A 145 -8.74 -13.74 16.30
N LYS A 146 -8.05 -14.88 16.08
CA LYS A 146 -6.79 -14.90 15.31
C LYS A 146 -7.03 -14.89 13.80
N ASP A 147 -8.09 -15.56 13.38
CA ASP A 147 -8.47 -15.71 11.99
C ASP A 147 -9.81 -14.98 11.79
N ASP A 148 -9.92 -14.21 10.70
CA ASP A 148 -11.17 -13.56 10.28
C ASP A 148 -11.75 -12.57 11.32
N LEU A 149 -11.12 -11.40 11.40
CA LEU A 149 -11.52 -10.30 12.28
C LEU A 149 -12.77 -9.57 11.77
N TYR A 150 -13.86 -9.67 12.52
CA TYR A 150 -15.13 -9.01 12.20
C TYR A 150 -15.72 -8.28 13.42
N LEU A 151 -16.09 -7.02 13.23
CA LEU A 151 -17.02 -6.30 14.12
C LEU A 151 -18.40 -6.97 14.17
N VAL A 152 -19.15 -6.70 15.23
CA VAL A 152 -20.50 -7.22 15.44
C VAL A 152 -21.52 -6.27 14.80
N TRP A 153 -22.41 -6.84 13.97
CA TRP A 153 -23.48 -6.13 13.28
C TRP A 153 -24.82 -6.48 13.91
N PRO A 154 -25.33 -5.68 14.86
CA PRO A 154 -26.52 -6.04 15.62
C PRO A 154 -27.84 -5.61 14.96
N ASP A 155 -27.79 -4.87 13.84
CA ASP A 155 -28.97 -4.29 13.21
C ASP A 155 -28.77 -4.02 11.71
N SER A 156 -29.51 -4.72 10.86
CA SER A 156 -29.56 -4.50 9.41
C SER A 156 -30.28 -3.20 9.01
N SER A 157 -31.05 -2.58 9.90
CA SER A 157 -31.69 -1.29 9.63
C SER A 157 -30.75 -0.09 9.83
N PHE A 158 -29.50 -0.35 10.25
CA PHE A 158 -28.45 0.64 10.48
C PHE A 158 -28.82 1.75 11.48
N LYS A 159 -29.80 1.50 12.37
CA LYS A 159 -30.18 2.44 13.44
C LYS A 159 -29.34 2.27 14.69
N LYS A 160 -28.76 1.09 14.88
CA LYS A 160 -27.86 0.77 16.00
C LYS A 160 -26.40 0.66 15.53
N PRO A 161 -25.45 1.26 16.25
CA PRO A 161 -24.05 1.28 15.85
C PRO A 161 -23.48 -0.14 15.77
N ILE A 162 -22.52 -0.30 14.86
CA ILE A 162 -21.67 -1.49 14.80
C ILE A 162 -20.77 -1.45 16.04
N PHE A 163 -20.44 -2.58 16.64
CA PHE A 163 -19.55 -2.54 17.80
C PHE A 163 -18.47 -3.61 17.79
N TRP A 164 -17.37 -3.25 18.45
CA TRP A 164 -16.30 -4.13 18.84
C TRP A 164 -16.46 -4.47 20.32
N VAL A 165 -16.17 -5.72 20.67
CA VAL A 165 -16.22 -6.17 22.06
C VAL A 165 -15.06 -7.11 22.37
N ALA A 166 -14.48 -6.95 23.55
CA ALA A 166 -13.48 -7.88 24.07
C ALA A 166 -13.48 -7.92 25.60
N ILE A 167 -13.06 -9.08 26.12
CA ILE A 167 -12.73 -9.24 27.53
C ILE A 167 -11.24 -9.01 27.72
N ASN A 168 -10.90 -8.13 28.65
CA ASN A 168 -9.53 -7.82 29.03
C ASN A 168 -9.34 -7.98 30.54
N GLY A 169 -8.81 -9.14 30.95
CA GLY A 169 -8.71 -9.50 32.36
C GLY A 169 -10.09 -9.58 33.02
N LYS A 170 -10.38 -8.65 33.94
CA LYS A 170 -11.67 -8.57 34.66
C LYS A 170 -12.64 -7.55 34.05
N TYR A 171 -12.29 -6.92 32.93
CA TYR A 171 -13.08 -5.87 32.32
C TYR A 171 -13.63 -6.31 30.96
N LEU A 172 -14.87 -5.93 30.68
CA LEU A 172 -15.51 -6.05 29.39
C LEU A 172 -15.55 -4.67 28.75
N ILE A 173 -15.06 -4.56 27.53
CA ILE A 173 -14.96 -3.29 26.81
C ILE A 173 -15.85 -3.38 25.58
N PHE A 174 -16.77 -2.42 25.45
CA PHE A 174 -17.51 -2.16 24.22
C PHE A 174 -17.01 -0.89 23.58
N VAL A 175 -16.85 -0.93 22.26
CA VAL A 175 -16.59 0.24 21.42
C VAL A 175 -17.64 0.26 20.33
N PHE A 176 -18.47 1.30 20.32
CA PHE A 176 -19.57 1.54 19.40
C PHE A 176 -19.14 2.53 18.31
N ILE A 177 -19.29 2.11 17.07
CA ILE A 177 -18.88 2.83 15.87
C ILE A 177 -20.15 3.13 15.07
N ASP A 178 -20.48 4.41 14.96
CA ASP A 178 -21.58 4.86 14.10
C ASP A 178 -21.27 4.58 12.62
N TYR A 179 -22.29 4.28 11.83
CA TYR A 179 -22.13 3.99 10.40
C TYR A 179 -21.45 5.11 9.62
N LYS A 180 -21.68 6.36 10.03
CA LYS A 180 -21.04 7.55 9.45
C LYS A 180 -19.51 7.51 9.64
N ASN A 181 -19.06 6.97 10.77
CA ASN A 181 -17.65 6.91 11.16
C ASN A 181 -17.00 5.58 10.79
N PHE A 182 -17.80 4.55 10.47
CA PHE A 182 -17.30 3.24 10.07
C PHE A 182 -16.48 3.31 8.79
N TYR A 183 -16.96 4.03 7.76
CA TYR A 183 -16.26 4.24 6.49
C TYR A 183 -15.27 5.41 6.52
N ASN A 184 -14.87 5.88 7.70
CA ASN A 184 -13.96 7.02 7.79
C ASN A 184 -12.60 6.69 7.14
N LYS A 185 -12.07 7.64 6.39
CA LYS A 185 -10.78 7.57 5.67
C LYS A 185 -9.58 7.61 6.61
N THR A 186 -9.79 7.80 7.92
CA THR A 186 -8.72 7.92 8.94
C THR A 186 -7.71 6.78 8.90
N GLY A 187 -8.12 5.54 8.62
CA GLY A 187 -7.18 4.42 8.55
C GLY A 187 -6.22 4.50 7.38
N VAL A 188 -6.76 4.73 6.18
CA VAL A 188 -5.98 4.93 4.95
C VAL A 188 -5.08 6.16 5.07
N ARG A 189 -5.61 7.25 5.63
CA ARG A 189 -4.88 8.51 5.86
C ARG A 189 -3.77 8.35 6.90
N GLY A 190 -4.02 7.61 7.98
CA GLY A 190 -3.02 7.30 9.00
C GLY A 190 -1.84 6.52 8.42
N TYR A 191 -2.12 5.50 7.62
CA TYR A 191 -1.09 4.71 6.94
C TYR A 191 -0.29 5.53 5.92
N LEU A 192 -0.98 6.37 5.13
CA LEU A 192 -0.33 7.31 4.20
C LEU A 192 0.61 8.28 4.93
N ASN A 193 0.14 8.87 6.02
CA ASN A 193 0.93 9.82 6.82
C ASN A 193 2.15 9.15 7.48
N GLU A 194 2.03 7.90 7.94
CA GLU A 194 3.16 7.16 8.48
C GLU A 194 4.20 6.85 7.39
N TYR A 195 3.74 6.46 6.21
CA TYR A 195 4.60 6.22 5.05
C TYR A 195 5.32 7.50 4.59
N TRP A 196 4.69 8.67 4.71
CA TRP A 196 5.24 10.00 4.39
C TRP A 196 6.31 10.50 5.35
N LYS A 197 6.54 9.87 6.50
CA LYS A 197 7.58 10.33 7.45
C LYS A 197 9.02 10.20 6.92
N GLY A 198 9.23 9.65 5.73
CA GLY A 198 10.50 9.68 5.01
C GLY A 198 10.45 10.61 3.80
N ASP A 199 11.54 11.34 3.51
CA ASP A 199 11.71 12.04 2.23
C ASP A 199 11.80 11.01 1.11
N LYS A 200 10.66 10.78 0.45
CA LYS A 200 10.53 9.80 -0.63
C LYS A 200 10.26 10.52 -1.95
N ASP A 201 10.82 9.94 -3.01
CA ASP A 201 10.58 10.40 -4.39
C ASP A 201 9.17 10.08 -4.90
N VAL A 202 8.44 9.24 -4.18
CA VAL A 202 7.08 8.80 -4.47
C VAL A 202 6.12 9.54 -3.55
N ASN A 203 5.15 10.22 -4.16
CA ASN A 203 4.08 10.92 -3.46
C ASN A 203 2.74 10.26 -3.76
N PHE A 204 1.74 10.51 -2.91
CA PHE A 204 0.40 9.95 -3.06
C PHE A 204 -0.67 11.03 -2.93
N VAL A 205 -1.73 10.97 -3.72
CA VAL A 205 -2.92 11.80 -3.53
C VAL A 205 -4.14 10.89 -3.44
N MET A 206 -4.95 11.09 -2.41
CA MET A 206 -6.22 10.42 -2.26
C MET A 206 -7.34 11.26 -2.87
N PHE A 207 -8.24 10.59 -3.57
CA PHE A 207 -9.44 11.15 -4.17
C PHE A 207 -10.67 10.43 -3.63
N ASP A 208 -11.75 11.18 -3.51
CA ASP A 208 -13.03 10.65 -3.07
C ASP A 208 -13.93 10.18 -4.23
N GLU A 209 -15.17 9.78 -3.92
CA GLU A 209 -16.15 9.34 -4.91
C GLU A 209 -16.45 10.43 -5.96
N LYS A 210 -16.42 11.71 -5.54
CA LYS A 210 -16.66 12.92 -6.34
C LYS A 210 -15.43 13.39 -7.11
N ASP A 211 -14.33 12.64 -7.07
CA ASP A 211 -13.04 13.01 -7.65
C ASP A 211 -12.44 14.29 -7.04
N GLU A 212 -12.82 14.63 -5.81
CA GLU A 212 -12.23 15.74 -5.07
C GLU A 212 -10.94 15.26 -4.37
N PRO A 213 -9.81 15.98 -4.55
CA PRO A 213 -8.57 15.64 -3.88
C PRO A 213 -8.65 15.96 -2.38
N ASP A 214 -8.05 15.08 -1.57
CA ASP A 214 -7.94 15.27 -0.11
C ASP A 214 -6.90 16.34 0.30
N ALA A 215 -6.19 16.92 -0.66
CA ALA A 215 -5.17 17.94 -0.46
C ALA A 215 -5.48 19.22 -1.26
N GLU A 216 -5.25 20.38 -0.65
CA GLU A 216 -5.61 21.69 -1.22
C GLU A 216 -4.76 22.10 -2.43
N ASN A 217 -3.57 21.51 -2.62
CA ASN A 217 -2.60 21.90 -3.66
C ASN A 217 -2.28 20.76 -4.64
N VAL A 218 -3.30 20.16 -5.24
CA VAL A 218 -3.13 19.11 -6.25
C VAL A 218 -3.11 19.71 -7.65
N SER A 219 -2.14 19.31 -8.47
CA SER A 219 -2.02 19.81 -9.83
C SER A 219 -3.19 19.34 -10.71
N LEU A 220 -3.61 20.19 -11.65
CA LEU A 220 -4.67 19.87 -12.61
C LEU A 220 -4.33 18.62 -13.44
N GLU A 221 -3.05 18.37 -13.70
CA GLU A 221 -2.56 17.16 -14.39
C GLU A 221 -2.92 15.87 -13.64
N LEU A 222 -2.81 15.86 -12.30
CA LEU A 222 -3.17 14.69 -11.49
C LEU A 222 -4.67 14.44 -11.50
N ILE A 223 -5.48 15.50 -11.47
CA ILE A 223 -6.94 15.41 -11.57
C ILE A 223 -7.35 14.86 -12.94
N ASN A 224 -6.71 15.32 -14.01
CA ASN A 224 -6.97 14.80 -15.36
C ASN A 224 -6.53 13.34 -15.50
N SER A 225 -5.42 12.95 -14.87
CA SER A 225 -4.97 11.55 -14.83
C SER A 225 -6.01 10.63 -14.17
N LEU A 226 -6.72 11.11 -13.15
CA LEU A 226 -7.81 10.35 -12.54
C LEU A 226 -8.98 10.11 -13.50
N LYS A 227 -9.35 11.13 -14.29
CA LYS A 227 -10.42 11.03 -15.29
C LYS A 227 -10.04 10.03 -16.39
N GLU A 228 -8.82 10.12 -16.89
CA GLU A 228 -8.28 9.18 -17.87
C GLU A 228 -8.27 7.74 -17.32
N TYR A 229 -7.92 7.56 -16.04
CA TYR A 229 -8.02 6.27 -15.37
C TYR A 229 -9.47 5.76 -15.29
N ARG A 230 -10.46 6.62 -14.98
CA ARG A 230 -11.86 6.17 -14.92
C ARG A 230 -12.41 5.75 -16.29
N GLU A 231 -11.99 6.43 -17.36
CA GLU A 231 -12.42 6.14 -18.73
C GLU A 231 -11.72 4.92 -19.34
N ILE A 232 -10.39 4.90 -19.28
CA ILE A 232 -9.55 3.93 -20.02
C ILE A 232 -9.06 2.79 -19.11
N LYS A 233 -9.11 2.97 -17.78
CA LYS A 233 -8.62 2.03 -16.75
C LYS A 233 -7.14 1.67 -16.88
N THR A 234 -6.34 2.59 -17.42
CA THR A 234 -4.89 2.43 -17.58
C THR A 234 -4.16 2.57 -16.25
N GLN A 235 -3.33 1.59 -15.88
CA GLN A 235 -2.60 1.58 -14.59
C GLN A 235 -1.33 2.43 -14.58
N ASN A 236 -0.88 2.93 -15.73
CA ASN A 236 0.29 3.79 -15.86
C ASN A 236 -0.07 4.96 -16.78
N ILE A 237 -0.14 6.16 -16.23
CA ILE A 237 -0.45 7.39 -16.96
C ILE A 237 0.79 8.27 -16.92
N GLU A 238 1.23 8.73 -18.09
CA GLU A 238 2.37 9.62 -18.22
C GLU A 238 1.88 11.01 -18.61
N THR A 239 1.99 11.98 -17.69
CA THR A 239 1.69 13.39 -17.97
C THR A 239 2.95 14.15 -18.36
N GLU A 240 2.86 15.45 -18.60
CA GLU A 240 4.03 16.29 -18.90
C GLU A 240 5.02 16.29 -17.72
N ASN A 241 4.53 16.43 -16.49
CA ASN A 241 5.36 16.58 -15.31
C ASN A 241 5.40 15.36 -14.38
N TYR A 242 4.55 14.35 -14.60
CA TYR A 242 4.40 13.23 -13.66
C TYR A 242 4.32 11.86 -14.34
N TYR A 243 4.81 10.84 -13.64
CA TYR A 243 4.38 9.46 -13.85
C TYR A 243 3.36 9.12 -12.78
N VAL A 244 2.15 8.74 -13.19
CA VAL A 244 1.00 8.52 -12.31
C VAL A 244 0.58 7.06 -12.38
N PHE A 245 0.37 6.49 -11.21
CA PHE A 245 -0.04 5.11 -10.98
C PHE A 245 -1.35 5.14 -10.19
N PRO A 246 -2.51 5.10 -10.86
CA PRO A 246 -3.79 5.04 -10.18
C PRO A 246 -4.06 3.65 -9.60
N MET A 247 -4.64 3.61 -8.40
CA MET A 247 -5.14 2.39 -7.76
C MET A 247 -6.50 2.66 -7.13
N TYR A 248 -7.50 1.88 -7.56
CA TYR A 248 -8.81 1.86 -6.94
C TYR A 248 -8.79 1.01 -5.67
N ILE A 249 -9.19 1.58 -4.54
CA ILE A 249 -9.19 0.91 -3.23
C ILE A 249 -10.63 0.54 -2.82
N ARG A 250 -11.55 1.52 -2.82
CA ARG A 250 -12.98 1.40 -2.48
C ARG A 250 -13.77 2.49 -3.24
N PRO A 251 -15.11 2.40 -3.44
CA PRO A 251 -15.87 3.48 -4.09
C PRO A 251 -15.61 4.90 -3.57
N ASP A 252 -15.25 5.07 -2.31
CA ASP A 252 -14.99 6.35 -1.64
C ASP A 252 -13.50 6.77 -1.63
N ILE A 253 -12.60 5.90 -2.09
CA ILE A 253 -11.14 6.08 -2.03
C ILE A 253 -10.48 5.55 -3.31
N THR A 254 -9.97 6.48 -4.12
CA THR A 254 -9.00 6.19 -5.17
C THR A 254 -7.67 6.84 -4.82
N LEU A 255 -6.57 6.10 -4.98
CA LEU A 255 -5.23 6.58 -4.62
C LEU A 255 -4.38 6.73 -5.87
N LEU A 256 -3.80 7.90 -6.09
CA LEU A 256 -2.83 8.16 -7.15
C LEU A 256 -1.43 8.22 -6.55
N GLY A 257 -0.58 7.25 -6.88
CA GLY A 257 0.86 7.34 -6.63
C GLY A 257 1.51 8.10 -7.77
N TYR A 258 2.33 9.11 -7.48
CA TYR A 258 2.97 9.90 -8.53
C TYR A 258 4.44 10.20 -8.25
N ILE A 259 5.20 10.28 -9.33
CA ILE A 259 6.63 10.61 -9.34
C ILE A 259 6.80 11.85 -10.21
N SER A 260 7.38 12.91 -9.65
CA SER A 260 7.68 14.13 -10.41
C SER A 260 8.86 13.91 -11.34
N LYS A 261 8.68 14.23 -12.63
CA LYS A 261 9.74 14.18 -13.65
C LYS A 261 10.81 15.26 -13.42
N ASN A 262 10.43 16.38 -12.79
CA ASN A 262 11.34 17.51 -12.55
C ASN A 262 12.27 17.30 -11.35
N ARG A 263 12.05 16.27 -10.53
CA ARG A 263 12.84 16.05 -9.30
C ARG A 263 14.14 15.26 -9.53
N GLU A 264 14.33 14.64 -10.70
CA GLU A 264 15.55 13.88 -11.00
C GLU A 264 16.02 14.05 -12.46
N GLN A 265 16.51 15.23 -12.81
CA GLN A 265 17.70 15.23 -13.66
C GLN A 265 18.87 14.88 -12.77
N ASN A 266 19.27 13.62 -12.85
CA ASN A 266 20.26 12.93 -12.05
C ASN A 266 21.61 13.68 -12.03
N THR A 267 21.75 14.71 -11.20
CA THR A 267 22.90 15.64 -11.14
C THR A 267 24.20 14.89 -10.91
N LYS A 268 24.15 13.81 -10.12
CA LYS A 268 25.30 12.93 -9.86
C LYS A 268 25.76 12.19 -11.12
N SER A 269 24.82 11.69 -11.92
CA SER A 269 25.14 11.00 -13.18
C SER A 269 25.77 11.95 -14.21
N TYR A 270 25.29 13.20 -14.26
CA TYR A 270 25.89 14.25 -15.08
C TYR A 270 27.32 14.60 -14.64
N ILE A 271 27.56 14.76 -13.33
CA ILE A 271 28.88 15.09 -12.80
C ILE A 271 29.90 13.98 -13.11
N ILE A 272 29.53 12.70 -12.93
CA ILE A 272 30.43 11.57 -13.23
C ILE A 272 30.74 11.50 -14.72
N PHE A 273 29.73 11.68 -15.59
CA PHE A 273 29.95 11.67 -17.03
C PHE A 273 30.79 12.86 -17.51
N ALA A 274 30.51 14.07 -17.00
CA ALA A 274 31.28 15.26 -17.30
C ALA A 274 32.75 15.12 -16.84
N PHE A 275 32.98 14.52 -15.68
CA PHE A 275 34.32 14.21 -15.19
C PHE A 275 35.05 13.20 -16.09
N LEU A 276 34.39 12.11 -16.49
CA LEU A 276 34.96 11.13 -17.43
C LEU A 276 35.29 11.75 -18.79
N LEU A 277 34.40 12.60 -19.30
CA LEU A 277 34.62 13.30 -20.56
C LEU A 277 35.79 14.29 -20.47
N ALA A 278 35.89 15.03 -19.37
CA ALA A 278 37.02 15.93 -19.10
C ALA A 278 38.35 15.16 -18.99
N LEU A 279 38.36 14.01 -18.33
CA LEU A 279 39.54 13.16 -18.23
C LEU A 279 39.98 12.64 -19.62
N LEU A 280 39.02 12.24 -20.45
CA LEU A 280 39.28 11.78 -21.82
C LEU A 280 39.81 12.90 -22.72
N THR A 281 39.26 14.11 -22.62
CA THR A 281 39.74 15.27 -23.41
C THR A 281 41.13 15.71 -22.96
N ILE A 282 41.42 15.73 -21.66
CA ILE A 282 42.77 16.00 -21.14
C ILE A 282 43.76 14.95 -21.68
N TYR A 283 43.39 13.67 -21.64
CA TYR A 283 44.23 12.60 -22.17
C TYR A 283 44.48 12.79 -23.67
N ALA A 284 43.44 13.06 -24.46
CA ALA A 284 43.55 13.28 -25.90
C ALA A 284 44.45 14.49 -26.25
N VAL A 285 44.34 15.60 -25.51
CA VAL A 285 45.17 16.79 -25.69
C VAL A 285 46.62 16.51 -25.32
N CYS A 286 46.88 15.83 -24.21
CA CYS A 286 48.23 15.41 -23.81
C CYS A 286 48.86 14.48 -24.86
N PHE A 287 48.09 13.53 -25.39
CA PHE A 287 48.53 12.62 -26.43
C PHE A 287 48.81 13.34 -27.76
N ALA A 288 47.90 14.23 -28.20
CA ALA A 288 48.08 15.03 -29.40
C ALA A 288 49.33 15.94 -29.30
N ARG A 289 49.55 16.55 -28.13
CA ARG A 289 50.73 17.40 -27.88
C ARG A 289 52.03 16.60 -27.85
N TYR A 290 51.99 15.37 -27.32
CA TYR A 290 53.12 14.44 -27.39
C TYR A 290 53.40 14.01 -28.84
N ALA A 291 52.38 13.59 -29.58
CA ALA A 291 52.49 13.21 -30.99
C ALA A 291 53.06 14.35 -31.84
N TRP A 292 52.58 15.58 -31.65
CA TRP A 292 53.09 16.77 -32.35
C TRP A 292 54.58 17.00 -32.10
N ARG A 293 55.04 16.91 -30.84
CA ARG A 293 56.45 17.11 -30.48
C ARG A 293 57.38 16.06 -31.05
N VAL A 294 56.90 14.82 -31.19
CA VAL A 294 57.71 13.71 -31.72
C VAL A 294 57.76 13.77 -33.25
N TYR A 295 56.63 14.03 -33.91
CA TYR A 295 56.52 13.96 -35.37
C TYR A 295 56.97 15.23 -36.10
N ILE A 296 56.68 16.43 -35.55
CA ILE A 296 56.93 17.71 -36.21
C ILE A 296 58.21 18.38 -35.69
N ASP A 297 58.38 18.46 -34.36
CA ASP A 297 59.55 19.11 -33.74
C ASP A 297 60.83 18.22 -33.76
N LYS A 298 60.74 16.97 -34.24
CA LYS A 298 61.83 15.96 -34.31
C LYS A 298 62.66 15.83 -33.02
N LYS A 299 62.07 16.11 -31.85
CA LYS A 299 62.76 16.00 -30.57
C LYS A 299 62.96 14.52 -30.20
N PRO A 300 64.11 14.15 -29.60
CA PRO A 300 64.38 12.76 -29.25
C PRO A 300 63.34 12.28 -28.24
N ASP A 301 62.74 11.14 -28.56
CA ASP A 301 61.70 10.54 -27.74
C ASP A 301 62.29 10.06 -26.41
N LYS A 302 61.71 10.54 -25.31
CA LYS A 302 62.15 10.20 -23.95
C LYS A 302 61.34 9.07 -23.33
N VAL A 303 60.32 8.56 -24.03
CA VAL A 303 59.45 7.49 -23.51
C VAL A 303 60.09 6.13 -23.75
N SER A 304 60.22 5.34 -22.68
CA SER A 304 60.83 4.01 -22.78
C SER A 304 60.05 3.09 -23.73
N ILE A 305 60.78 2.31 -24.53
CA ILE A 305 60.21 1.31 -25.44
C ILE A 305 59.33 0.30 -24.69
N LYS A 306 59.70 -0.04 -23.43
CA LYS A 306 58.91 -0.92 -22.56
C LYS A 306 57.51 -0.35 -22.29
N LEU A 307 57.37 0.96 -22.10
CA LEU A 307 56.08 1.60 -21.88
C LEU A 307 55.22 1.58 -23.14
N LYS A 308 55.83 1.84 -24.31
CA LYS A 308 55.13 1.78 -25.61
C LYS A 308 54.58 0.38 -25.89
N LEU A 309 55.38 -0.66 -25.65
CA LEU A 309 54.95 -2.04 -25.77
C LEU A 309 53.80 -2.38 -24.81
N ARG A 310 53.88 -1.96 -23.54
CA ARG A 310 52.77 -2.14 -22.59
C ARG A 310 51.49 -1.46 -23.04
N PHE A 311 51.55 -0.24 -23.59
CA PHE A 311 50.39 0.42 -24.15
C PHE A 311 49.82 -0.31 -25.37
N LEU A 312 50.67 -0.79 -26.28
CA LEU A 312 50.23 -1.56 -27.44
C LEU A 312 49.53 -2.85 -27.03
N PHE A 313 50.12 -3.60 -26.08
CA PHE A 313 49.48 -4.79 -25.51
C PHE A 313 48.18 -4.46 -24.79
N PHE A 314 48.13 -3.36 -24.04
CA PHE A 314 46.92 -2.93 -23.36
C PHE A 314 45.80 -2.63 -24.37
N PHE A 315 46.07 -1.83 -25.41
CA PHE A 315 45.06 -1.50 -26.42
C PHE A 315 44.62 -2.72 -27.25
N ALA A 316 45.56 -3.60 -27.61
CA ALA A 316 45.27 -4.82 -28.36
C ALA A 316 44.36 -5.79 -27.57
N ASN A 317 44.46 -5.81 -26.24
CA ASN A 317 43.61 -6.66 -25.39
C ASN A 317 42.33 -5.93 -24.89
N ALA A 318 42.41 -4.63 -24.63
CA ALA A 318 41.28 -3.85 -24.12
C ALA A 318 40.16 -3.69 -25.16
N LEU A 319 40.50 -3.56 -26.44
CA LEU A 319 39.51 -3.39 -27.50
C LEU A 319 38.62 -4.65 -27.68
N PRO A 320 39.17 -5.88 -27.78
CA PRO A 320 38.36 -7.10 -27.77
C PRO A 320 37.50 -7.26 -26.51
N ILE A 321 38.03 -6.95 -25.32
CA ILE A 321 37.27 -7.03 -24.06
C ILE A 321 36.10 -6.04 -24.07
N LEU A 322 36.31 -4.82 -24.57
CA LEU A 322 35.28 -3.80 -24.69
C LEU A 322 34.20 -4.21 -25.69
N VAL A 323 34.57 -4.82 -26.83
CA VAL A 323 33.61 -5.38 -27.78
C VAL A 323 32.79 -6.51 -27.14
N LEU A 324 33.43 -7.44 -26.41
CA LEU A 324 32.74 -8.51 -25.69
C LEU A 324 31.77 -7.95 -24.65
N LEU A 325 32.16 -6.89 -23.94
CA LEU A 325 31.32 -6.22 -22.96
C LEU A 325 30.11 -5.56 -23.62
N PHE A 326 30.25 -4.91 -24.77
CA PHE A 326 29.12 -4.37 -25.52
C PHE A 326 28.16 -5.47 -26.00
N ILE A 327 28.69 -6.56 -26.57
CA ILE A 327 27.87 -7.70 -26.99
C ILE A 327 27.14 -8.31 -25.79
N GLY A 328 27.81 -8.46 -24.65
CA GLY A 328 27.20 -8.97 -23.42
C GLY A 328 26.10 -8.06 -22.86
N LEU A 329 26.31 -6.74 -22.89
CA LEU A 329 25.30 -5.76 -22.48
C LEU A 329 24.08 -5.78 -23.40
N ASP A 330 24.30 -5.86 -24.72
CA ASP A 330 23.22 -5.97 -25.70
C ASP A 330 22.46 -7.28 -25.56
N TYR A 331 23.16 -8.40 -25.36
CA TYR A 331 22.54 -9.70 -25.09
C TYR A 331 21.68 -9.67 -23.82
N LEU A 332 22.17 -9.07 -22.73
CA LEU A 332 21.39 -8.92 -21.48
C LEU A 332 20.16 -8.02 -21.69
N ALA A 333 20.28 -6.96 -22.48
CA ALA A 333 19.16 -6.08 -22.79
C ALA A 333 18.08 -6.81 -23.63
N GLN A 334 18.50 -7.58 -24.64
CA GLN A 334 17.61 -8.41 -25.45
C GLN A 334 16.93 -9.48 -24.60
N LYS A 335 17.70 -10.23 -23.79
CA LYS A 335 17.15 -11.29 -22.93
C LYS A 335 16.11 -10.76 -21.95
N ARG A 336 16.31 -9.56 -21.42
CA ARG A 336 15.33 -8.90 -20.56
C ARG A 336 14.05 -8.53 -21.31
N ALA A 337 14.16 -8.03 -22.54
CA ALA A 337 13.00 -7.72 -23.37
C ALA A 337 12.19 -8.99 -23.67
N ASP A 338 12.88 -10.10 -23.95
CA ASP A 338 12.25 -11.40 -24.21
C ASP A 338 11.51 -11.92 -22.97
N LEU A 339 12.14 -11.86 -21.79
CA LEU A 339 11.50 -12.28 -20.53
C LEU A 339 10.26 -11.43 -20.19
N LEU A 340 10.29 -10.13 -20.47
CA LEU A 340 9.13 -9.25 -20.27
C LEU A 340 8.00 -9.61 -21.25
N ARG A 341 8.34 -9.95 -22.49
CA ARG A 341 7.37 -10.40 -23.49
C ARG A 341 6.74 -11.73 -23.09
N GLU A 342 7.54 -12.69 -22.66
CA GLU A 342 7.07 -13.99 -22.16
C GLU A 342 6.09 -13.82 -20.98
N LYS A 343 6.42 -12.98 -20.00
CA LYS A 343 5.51 -12.69 -18.87
C LYS A 343 4.23 -12.00 -19.30
N ARG A 344 4.29 -11.12 -20.30
CA ARG A 344 3.11 -10.46 -20.85
C ARG A 344 2.21 -11.47 -21.56
N ASP A 345 2.79 -12.35 -22.37
CA ASP A 345 2.05 -13.34 -23.14
C ASP A 345 1.38 -14.36 -22.19
N LEU A 346 2.07 -14.82 -21.15
CA LEU A 346 1.46 -15.61 -20.05
C LEU A 346 0.33 -14.87 -19.34
N GLY A 347 0.48 -13.56 -19.12
CA GLY A 347 -0.56 -12.74 -18.49
C GLY A 347 -1.81 -12.62 -19.38
N ILE A 348 -1.63 -12.49 -20.70
CA ILE A 348 -2.72 -12.45 -21.67
C ILE A 348 -3.44 -13.81 -21.71
N GLU A 349 -2.70 -14.91 -21.78
CA GLU A 349 -3.26 -16.26 -21.76
C GLU A 349 -4.08 -16.52 -20.48
N PHE A 350 -3.57 -16.11 -19.32
CA PHE A 350 -4.30 -16.21 -18.06
C PHE A 350 -5.61 -15.41 -18.05
N ILE A 351 -5.63 -14.20 -18.63
CA ILE A 351 -6.85 -13.40 -18.74
C ILE A 351 -7.85 -14.07 -19.68
N GLN A 352 -7.39 -14.58 -20.83
CA GLN A 352 -8.24 -15.30 -21.78
C GLN A 352 -8.87 -16.54 -21.15
N ASP A 353 -8.10 -17.34 -20.39
CA ASP A 353 -8.61 -18.50 -19.66
C ASP A 353 -9.66 -18.11 -18.60
N LEU A 354 -9.48 -16.97 -17.93
CA LEU A 354 -10.48 -16.45 -16.98
C LEU A 354 -11.77 -16.03 -17.67
N ASP A 355 -11.67 -15.31 -18.81
CA ASP A 355 -12.84 -14.88 -19.58
C ASP A 355 -13.61 -16.09 -20.11
N GLU A 356 -12.93 -17.09 -20.67
CA GLU A 356 -13.55 -18.33 -21.14
C GLU A 356 -14.27 -19.07 -19.99
N LYS A 357 -13.62 -19.19 -18.83
CA LYS A 357 -14.23 -19.81 -17.64
C LYS A 357 -15.43 -19.01 -17.11
N MET A 358 -15.39 -17.68 -17.19
CA MET A 358 -16.51 -16.82 -16.79
C MET A 358 -17.69 -17.01 -17.74
N GLU A 359 -17.48 -16.94 -19.05
CA GLU A 359 -18.51 -17.16 -20.07
C GLU A 359 -19.16 -18.54 -19.93
N LEU A 360 -18.36 -19.60 -19.74
CA LEU A 360 -18.86 -20.94 -19.48
C LEU A 360 -19.74 -21.03 -18.21
N ARG A 361 -19.37 -20.32 -17.13
CA ARG A 361 -20.20 -20.25 -15.92
C ARG A 361 -21.49 -19.47 -16.14
N TYR A 362 -21.46 -18.38 -16.91
CA TYR A 362 -22.65 -17.61 -17.25
C TYR A 362 -23.61 -18.43 -18.12
N ALA A 363 -23.10 -19.10 -19.15
CA ALA A 363 -23.89 -20.01 -19.99
C ALA A 363 -24.54 -21.13 -19.16
N LYS A 364 -23.78 -21.77 -18.26
CA LYS A 364 -24.33 -22.79 -17.34
C LYS A 364 -25.46 -22.25 -16.47
N LYS A 365 -25.32 -21.03 -15.93
CA LYS A 365 -26.36 -20.39 -15.11
C LYS A 365 -27.62 -20.06 -15.92
N LEU A 366 -27.48 -19.64 -17.18
CA LEU A 366 -28.61 -19.38 -18.06
C LEU A 366 -29.39 -20.66 -18.36
N VAL A 367 -28.71 -21.75 -18.72
CA VAL A 367 -29.33 -23.06 -18.96
C VAL A 367 -30.03 -23.59 -17.70
N GLN A 368 -29.42 -23.43 -16.52
CA GLN A 368 -30.05 -23.80 -15.25
C GLN A 368 -31.31 -22.98 -14.96
N LYS A 369 -31.28 -21.67 -15.26
CA LYS A 369 -32.45 -20.77 -15.11
C LYS A 369 -33.58 -21.14 -16.07
N GLU A 370 -33.27 -21.55 -17.29
CA GLU A 370 -34.27 -22.03 -18.27
C GLU A 370 -34.89 -23.36 -17.84
N LYS A 371 -34.07 -24.32 -17.39
CA LYS A 371 -34.58 -25.59 -16.84
C LYS A 371 -35.48 -25.37 -15.62
N ALA A 372 -35.13 -24.44 -14.75
CA ALA A 372 -35.94 -24.08 -13.58
C ALA A 372 -37.24 -23.32 -13.91
N ARG A 373 -37.42 -22.85 -15.15
CA ARG A 373 -38.68 -22.25 -15.64
C ARG A 373 -39.59 -23.25 -16.35
N GLN A 374 -39.06 -24.42 -16.71
CA GLN A 374 -39.80 -25.51 -17.37
C GLN A 374 -40.33 -26.56 -16.39
N VAL A 375 -39.99 -26.42 -15.10
CA VAL A 375 -40.55 -27.14 -13.94
C VAL A 375 -41.46 -26.17 -13.21
#